data_AF-A0A936N186-F1
#
_entry.id   AF-A0A936N186-F1
#
_cell.length_a   1.000
_cell.length_b   1.000
_cell.length_c   1.000
_cell.angle_alpha   90.00
_cell.angle_beta   90.00
_cell.angle_gamma   90.00
#
_symmetry.space_group_name_H-M   'P 1'
#
loop_
_entity.id
_entity.type
_entity.pdbx_description
1 polymer ?
#
loop_
_entity_poly.entity_id
_entity_poly.type
_entity_poly.pdbx_seq_one_letter_code
_entity_poly.pdbx_strand_id
1 'polypeptide(L)'
;MTIPDYLSALAKLHASGRATEHSYRGDLQQLLSSLCSGITVTNEPQRIACGAPDYILTKKDIPVGYIEAKDIGVDMDSKSLKEQFDRYRGSLDNLIITDYLEFRFYRNGEPTSTVRIGEVSGGKVKPLPAAFDPFTALIADFVAWQGQTITSPKKLAGMMAGKARLLADVIEKAVTSDEESRANTDLKDQLEAFKHILIHDITPKAFADLYAQTIAYGMFAARLHDPSLDSFNRMEAAVLIPKSNPFLRKLFHSISGPDLDDRIVWIVDALADIFRATDIARLLSGFGKGSGREDAFMHFYEDFLAQYDPKLRKSRGVWYTPDAVVRFIVRAVDDILSKVGRAPRKSLGSRFPLLLLAPSALRGTRSNSTLGRLEDEASSK
;
A
#
# COMPACT_ATOMS: atom_id res chain seq x y z
N MET A 1 -24.12 18.34 7.29
CA MET A 1 -24.58 18.30 8.69
C MET A 1 -23.62 19.13 9.54
N THR A 2 -24.13 20.05 10.35
CA THR A 2 -23.29 20.82 11.29
C THR A 2 -23.20 20.14 12.65
N ILE A 3 -22.25 20.54 13.51
CA ILE A 3 -22.13 20.00 14.88
C ILE A 3 -23.41 20.26 15.72
N PRO A 4 -24.04 21.45 15.68
CA PRO A 4 -25.34 21.66 16.30
C PRO A 4 -26.44 20.71 15.81
N ASP A 5 -26.52 20.47 14.49
CA ASP A 5 -27.52 19.56 13.92
C ASP A 5 -27.31 18.13 14.42
N TYR A 6 -26.05 17.69 14.45
CA TYR A 6 -25.64 16.40 14.99
C TYR A 6 -26.06 16.23 16.45
N LEU A 7 -25.71 17.18 17.32
CA LEU A 7 -26.08 17.11 18.74
C LEU A 7 -27.60 17.15 18.96
N SER A 8 -28.33 17.87 18.10
CA SER A 8 -29.81 17.87 18.11
C SER A 8 -30.39 16.50 17.71
N ALA A 9 -29.80 15.83 16.72
CA ALA A 9 -30.19 14.47 16.34
C ALA A 9 -29.93 13.47 17.47
N LEU A 10 -28.73 13.51 18.07
CA LEU A 10 -28.38 12.68 19.24
C LEU A 10 -29.35 12.92 20.40
N ALA A 11 -29.66 14.19 20.70
CA ALA A 11 -30.58 14.55 21.78
C ALA A 11 -31.98 13.94 21.58
N LYS A 12 -32.50 13.96 20.35
CA LYS A 12 -33.80 13.35 20.01
C LYS A 12 -33.78 11.84 20.18
N LEU A 13 -32.72 11.18 19.68
CA LEU A 13 -32.55 9.73 19.80
C LEU A 13 -32.40 9.30 21.26
N HIS A 14 -31.54 9.97 22.02
CA HIS A 14 -31.33 9.69 23.44
C HIS A 14 -32.61 9.90 24.27
N ALA A 15 -33.36 10.98 24.03
CA ALA A 15 -34.62 11.24 24.72
C ALA A 15 -35.71 10.20 24.43
N SER A 16 -35.61 9.44 23.33
CA SER A 16 -36.59 8.40 23.00
C SER A 16 -36.51 7.17 23.91
N GLY A 17 -35.38 6.97 24.60
CA GLY A 17 -35.11 5.80 25.46
C GLY A 17 -35.06 4.45 24.72
N ARG A 18 -35.12 4.45 23.39
CA ARG A 18 -35.07 3.26 22.52
C ARG A 18 -33.80 3.19 21.67
N ALA A 19 -32.98 4.22 21.73
CA ALA A 19 -31.71 4.24 21.02
C ALA A 19 -30.76 3.22 21.62
N THR A 20 -29.97 2.60 20.75
CA THR A 20 -28.83 1.75 21.12
C THR A 20 -27.57 2.36 20.51
N GLU A 21 -26.40 1.83 20.85
CA GLU A 21 -25.13 2.23 20.23
C GLU A 21 -25.19 2.36 18.69
N HIS A 22 -25.93 1.48 18.00
CA HIS A 22 -26.04 1.51 16.53
C HIS A 22 -26.90 2.66 16.01
N SER A 23 -27.84 3.17 16.81
CA SER A 23 -28.79 4.21 16.40
C SER A 23 -28.10 5.54 16.08
N TYR A 24 -26.98 5.82 16.74
CA TYR A 24 -26.21 7.05 16.55
C TYR A 24 -25.24 7.00 15.37
N ARG A 25 -25.04 5.80 14.78
CA ARG A 25 -23.92 5.60 13.87
C ARG A 25 -24.02 6.42 12.58
N GLY A 26 -25.24 6.50 12.04
CA GLY A 26 -25.52 7.25 10.82
C GLY A 26 -25.31 8.76 10.97
N ASP A 27 -25.67 9.32 12.12
CA ASP A 27 -25.48 10.75 12.41
C ASP A 27 -23.99 11.09 12.50
N LEU A 28 -23.18 10.26 13.16
CA LEU A 28 -21.73 10.46 13.22
C LEU A 28 -21.08 10.34 11.84
N GLN A 29 -21.51 9.37 11.01
CA GLN A 29 -21.02 9.25 9.63
C GLN A 29 -21.30 10.52 8.82
N GLN A 30 -22.52 11.06 8.91
CA GLN A 30 -22.90 12.29 8.21
C GLN A 30 -22.12 13.51 8.70
N LEU A 31 -21.90 13.64 10.01
CA LEU A 31 -21.08 14.70 10.57
C LEU A 31 -19.64 14.64 10.03
N LEU A 32 -18.98 13.49 10.15
CA LEU A 32 -17.59 13.32 9.71
C LEU A 32 -17.43 13.56 8.20
N SER A 33 -18.38 13.07 7.40
CA SER A 33 -18.40 13.28 5.94
C SER A 33 -18.59 14.76 5.57
N SER A 34 -19.26 15.53 6.42
CA SER A 34 -19.45 16.98 6.23
C SER A 34 -18.22 17.79 6.66
N LEU A 35 -17.48 17.33 7.68
CA LEU A 35 -16.30 18.02 8.21
C LEU A 35 -15.05 17.81 7.35
N CYS A 36 -14.95 16.68 6.64
CA CYS A 36 -13.77 16.32 5.87
C CYS A 36 -14.10 16.10 4.39
N SER A 37 -13.74 17.08 3.54
CA SER A 37 -13.85 16.90 2.10
C SER A 37 -12.80 15.90 1.58
N GLY A 38 -13.22 15.02 0.66
CA GLY A 38 -12.35 14.00 0.07
C GLY A 38 -12.02 12.80 0.98
N ILE A 39 -12.72 12.67 2.12
CA ILE A 39 -12.67 11.48 2.98
C ILE A 39 -13.95 10.68 2.81
N THR A 40 -13.81 9.38 2.58
CA THR A 40 -14.92 8.44 2.61
C THR A 40 -15.02 7.84 4.00
N VAL A 41 -16.17 8.02 4.66
CA VAL A 41 -16.46 7.45 5.98
C VAL A 41 -17.34 6.22 5.78
N THR A 42 -16.80 5.05 6.12
CA THR A 42 -17.53 3.78 6.04
C THR A 42 -17.82 3.28 7.44
N ASN A 43 -19.09 3.14 7.79
CA ASN A 43 -19.53 2.44 9.00
C ASN A 43 -19.59 0.92 8.74
N GLU A 44 -19.38 0.14 9.79
CA GLU A 44 -19.38 -1.34 9.72
C GLU A 44 -18.46 -1.91 8.63
N PRO A 45 -17.16 -1.55 8.63
CA PRO A 45 -16.22 -2.12 7.68
C PRO A 45 -16.07 -3.63 7.87
N GLN A 46 -15.62 -4.33 6.83
CA GLN A 46 -15.24 -5.74 6.96
C GLN A 46 -14.22 -5.94 8.09
N ARG A 47 -14.40 -7.00 8.88
CA ARG A 47 -13.49 -7.35 9.98
C ARG A 47 -12.02 -7.37 9.52
N ILE A 48 -11.18 -6.70 10.29
CA ILE A 48 -9.72 -6.72 10.17
C ILE A 48 -9.11 -7.64 11.24
N ALA A 49 -7.82 -7.94 11.13
CA ALA A 49 -7.14 -8.94 11.99
C ALA A 49 -7.20 -8.61 13.49
N CYS A 50 -7.26 -7.32 13.87
CA CYS A 50 -7.34 -6.88 15.26
C CYS A 50 -8.77 -6.70 15.80
N GLY A 51 -9.80 -6.85 14.95
CA GLY A 51 -11.22 -6.70 15.27
C GLY A 51 -12.01 -6.01 14.16
N ALA A 52 -13.19 -5.46 14.47
CA ALA A 52 -13.94 -4.58 13.57
C ALA A 52 -14.13 -3.25 14.30
N PRO A 53 -13.30 -2.23 14.01
CA PRO A 53 -13.64 -0.87 14.43
C PRO A 53 -14.94 -0.47 13.75
N ASP A 54 -15.76 0.33 14.43
CA ASP A 54 -17.08 0.72 13.92
C ASP A 54 -17.00 1.57 12.65
N TYR A 55 -15.93 2.35 12.50
CA TYR A 55 -15.69 3.15 11.31
C TYR A 55 -14.26 3.02 10.79
N ILE A 56 -14.15 3.13 9.47
CA ILE A 56 -12.90 3.40 8.77
C ILE A 56 -13.05 4.70 7.95
N LEU A 57 -12.06 5.58 8.08
CA LEU A 57 -11.94 6.77 7.25
C LEU A 57 -10.89 6.50 6.20
N THR A 58 -11.24 6.69 4.93
CA THR A 58 -10.33 6.47 3.80
C THR A 58 -10.19 7.71 2.95
N LYS A 59 -8.96 7.97 2.48
CA LYS A 59 -8.63 8.99 1.49
C LYS A 59 -8.12 8.29 0.25
N LYS A 60 -8.82 8.43 -0.89
CA LYS A 60 -8.49 7.69 -2.13
C LYS A 60 -8.32 6.16 -1.91
N ASP A 61 -9.23 5.55 -1.15
CA ASP A 61 -9.20 4.13 -0.74
C ASP A 61 -8.10 3.73 0.26
N ILE A 62 -7.25 4.67 0.69
CA ILE A 62 -6.21 4.42 1.69
C ILE A 62 -6.78 4.75 3.08
N PRO A 63 -6.76 3.82 4.04
CA PRO A 63 -7.16 4.12 5.41
C PRO A 63 -6.30 5.25 5.98
N VAL A 64 -6.93 6.26 6.55
CA VAL A 64 -6.25 7.36 7.26
C VAL A 64 -6.51 7.31 8.77
N GLY A 65 -7.59 6.66 9.20
CA GLY A 65 -7.88 6.49 10.61
C GLY A 65 -9.09 5.58 10.85
N TYR A 66 -9.23 5.18 12.12
CA TYR A 66 -10.28 4.29 12.59
C TYR A 66 -11.02 4.92 13.76
N ILE A 67 -12.30 4.59 13.91
CA ILE A 67 -13.11 5.06 15.04
C ILE A 67 -13.83 3.88 15.65
N GLU A 68 -13.73 3.74 16.97
CA GLU A 68 -14.55 2.85 17.79
C GLU A 68 -15.53 3.71 18.59
N ALA A 69 -16.81 3.40 18.51
CA ALA A 69 -17.87 4.11 19.21
C ALA A 69 -18.46 3.23 20.31
N LYS A 70 -18.95 3.88 21.37
CA LYS A 70 -19.74 3.28 22.45
C LYS A 70 -21.01 4.07 22.66
N ASP A 71 -21.95 3.45 23.37
CA ASP A 71 -23.21 4.11 23.68
C ASP A 71 -23.00 5.35 24.56
N ILE A 72 -23.89 6.33 24.44
CA ILE A 72 -23.81 7.58 25.21
C ILE A 72 -23.91 7.26 26.71
N GLY A 73 -22.98 7.81 27.50
CA GLY A 73 -22.97 7.63 28.95
C GLY A 73 -22.30 6.35 29.44
N VAL A 74 -21.75 5.53 28.53
CA VAL A 74 -20.85 4.43 28.90
C VAL A 74 -19.56 4.99 29.47
N ASP A 75 -19.11 4.43 30.59
CA ASP A 75 -17.80 4.74 31.16
C ASP A 75 -16.68 4.15 30.27
N MET A 76 -16.05 5.03 29.47
CA MET A 76 -14.92 4.69 28.60
C MET A 76 -13.67 4.25 29.37
N ASP A 77 -13.60 4.46 30.68
CA ASP A 77 -12.51 4.01 31.55
C ASP A 77 -12.82 2.69 32.28
N SER A 78 -13.98 2.09 31.98
CA SER A 78 -14.39 0.82 32.57
C SER A 78 -13.44 -0.34 32.24
N LYS A 79 -13.20 -1.20 33.23
CA LYS A 79 -12.30 -2.37 33.09
C LYS A 79 -12.72 -3.33 31.98
N SER A 80 -14.03 -3.42 31.68
CA SER A 80 -14.57 -4.29 30.62
C SER A 80 -14.18 -3.82 29.22
N LEU A 81 -13.94 -2.53 29.01
CA LEU A 81 -13.55 -1.98 27.71
C LEU A 81 -12.03 -1.92 27.53
N LYS A 82 -11.28 -1.94 28.63
CA LYS A 82 -9.83 -1.79 28.64
C LYS A 82 -9.13 -2.78 27.71
N GLU A 83 -9.46 -4.07 27.75
CA GLU A 83 -8.81 -5.08 26.88
C GLU A 83 -9.09 -4.85 25.39
N GLN A 84 -10.31 -4.41 25.04
CA GLN A 84 -10.65 -4.07 23.66
C GLN A 84 -9.87 -2.84 23.19
N PHE A 85 -9.86 -1.78 24.00
CA PHE A 85 -9.18 -0.54 23.68
C PHE A 85 -7.67 -0.72 23.62
N ASP A 86 -7.06 -1.47 24.53
CA ASP A 86 -5.63 -1.81 24.52
C ASP A 86 -5.25 -2.55 23.23
N ARG A 87 -6.09 -3.51 22.80
CA ARG A 87 -5.88 -4.23 21.53
C ARG A 87 -5.94 -3.30 20.33
N TYR A 88 -6.90 -2.38 20.28
CA TYR A 88 -7.00 -1.42 19.18
C TYR A 88 -5.87 -0.39 19.20
N ARG A 89 -5.53 0.17 20.36
CA ARG A 89 -4.38 1.08 20.52
C ARG A 89 -3.06 0.44 20.11
N GLY A 90 -2.87 -0.85 20.40
CA GLY A 90 -1.68 -1.58 19.98
C GLY A 90 -1.64 -1.99 18.50
N SER A 91 -2.77 -1.92 17.78
CA SER A 91 -2.89 -2.40 16.39
C SER A 91 -3.18 -1.31 15.36
N LEU A 92 -3.71 -0.17 15.80
CA LEU A 92 -4.19 0.91 14.94
C LEU A 92 -3.43 2.19 15.28
N ASP A 93 -2.64 2.66 14.32
CA ASP A 93 -1.75 3.80 14.51
C ASP A 93 -2.48 5.15 14.62
N ASN A 94 -3.72 5.26 14.13
CA ASN A 94 -4.52 6.48 14.23
C ASN A 94 -5.98 6.10 14.54
N LEU A 95 -6.37 6.34 15.79
CA LEU A 95 -7.61 5.84 16.38
C LEU A 95 -8.35 6.94 17.14
N ILE A 96 -9.66 6.99 17.00
CA ILE A 96 -10.55 7.72 17.89
C ILE A 96 -11.41 6.72 18.66
N ILE A 97 -11.55 6.93 19.96
CA ILE A 97 -12.56 6.26 20.80
C ILE A 97 -13.57 7.31 21.24
N THR A 98 -14.85 7.03 21.06
CA THR A 98 -15.92 8.02 21.35
C THR A 98 -17.17 7.38 21.95
N ASP A 99 -17.88 8.14 22.79
CA ASP A 99 -19.25 7.85 23.21
C ASP A 99 -20.27 8.74 22.47
N TYR A 100 -19.91 9.22 21.28
CA TYR A 100 -20.62 10.22 20.46
C TYR A 100 -20.58 11.67 20.96
N LEU A 101 -20.13 11.91 22.20
CA LEU A 101 -20.06 13.26 22.80
C LEU A 101 -18.63 13.68 23.16
N GLU A 102 -17.84 12.75 23.69
CA GLU A 102 -16.41 12.86 23.93
C GLU A 102 -15.63 12.06 22.88
N PHE A 103 -14.55 12.64 22.37
CA PHE A 103 -13.68 12.05 21.36
C PHE A 103 -12.26 12.04 21.92
N ARG A 104 -11.73 10.84 22.13
CA ARG A 104 -10.36 10.58 22.61
C ARG A 104 -9.51 10.15 21.43
N PHE A 105 -8.49 10.94 21.10
CA PHE A 105 -7.60 10.71 19.97
C PHE A 105 -6.34 9.98 20.42
N TYR A 106 -5.93 8.99 19.64
CA TYR A 106 -4.73 8.20 19.87
C TYR A 106 -3.90 8.13 18.59
N ARG A 107 -2.58 8.28 18.75
CA ARG A 107 -1.59 8.07 17.69
C ARG A 107 -0.52 7.10 18.15
N ASN A 108 -0.26 6.07 17.35
CA ASN A 108 0.69 4.99 17.66
C ASN A 108 0.45 4.38 19.06
N GLY A 109 -0.82 4.25 19.46
CA GLY A 109 -1.24 3.76 20.77
C GLY A 109 -1.22 4.78 21.91
N GLU A 110 -0.59 5.94 21.73
CA GLU A 110 -0.47 6.99 22.74
C GLU A 110 -1.62 8.01 22.66
N PRO A 111 -2.18 8.46 23.79
CA PRO A 111 -3.22 9.49 23.80
C PRO A 111 -2.65 10.84 23.38
N THR A 112 -3.31 11.54 22.45
CA THR A 112 -2.85 12.84 21.95
C THR A 112 -3.73 13.99 22.39
N SER A 113 -5.05 13.83 22.34
CA SER A 113 -6.00 14.89 22.64
C SER A 113 -7.36 14.30 23.01
N THR A 114 -8.13 15.05 23.80
CA THR A 114 -9.52 14.73 24.11
C THR A 114 -10.35 15.98 23.95
N VAL A 115 -11.51 15.86 23.30
CA VAL A 115 -12.47 16.96 23.16
C VAL A 115 -13.88 16.45 23.40
N ARG A 116 -14.69 17.25 24.09
CA ARG A 116 -16.08 16.93 24.38
C ARG A 116 -16.97 18.03 23.81
N ILE A 117 -17.83 17.67 22.86
CA ILE A 117 -18.72 18.59 22.13
C ILE A 117 -20.13 18.64 22.74
N GLY A 118 -20.46 17.73 23.65
CA GLY A 118 -21.71 17.75 24.39
C GLY A 118 -21.61 16.97 25.70
N GLU A 119 -22.60 17.14 26.57
CA GLU A 119 -22.70 16.42 27.84
C GLU A 119 -24.13 16.00 28.12
N VAL A 120 -24.31 14.91 28.87
CA VAL A 120 -25.64 14.51 29.36
C VAL A 120 -25.88 15.19 30.71
N SER A 121 -26.87 16.08 30.76
CA SER A 121 -27.25 16.81 31.97
C SER A 121 -28.77 16.75 32.15
N GLY A 122 -29.23 16.12 33.22
CA GLY A 122 -30.66 15.89 33.47
C GLY A 122 -31.33 14.97 32.44
N GLY A 123 -30.60 13.95 31.94
CA GLY A 123 -31.09 13.00 30.93
C GLY A 123 -31.17 13.56 29.51
N LYS A 124 -30.73 14.80 29.28
CA LYS A 124 -30.71 15.46 27.98
C LYS A 124 -29.28 15.76 27.55
N VAL A 125 -29.01 15.56 26.27
CA VAL A 125 -27.75 15.99 25.64
C VAL A 125 -27.75 17.52 25.52
N LYS A 126 -26.75 18.18 26.09
CA LYS A 126 -26.51 19.62 25.99
C LYS A 126 -25.24 19.88 25.17
N PRO A 127 -25.27 20.83 24.21
CA PRO A 127 -24.09 21.18 23.44
C PRO A 127 -23.06 21.95 24.27
N LEU A 128 -21.79 21.82 23.90
CA LEU A 128 -20.66 22.61 24.42
C LEU A 128 -20.04 23.43 23.27
N PRO A 129 -20.60 24.60 22.91
CA PRO A 129 -20.21 25.34 21.71
C PRO A 129 -18.73 25.73 21.65
N ALA A 130 -18.11 26.00 22.80
CA ALA A 130 -16.69 26.36 22.88
C ALA A 130 -15.75 25.24 22.37
N ALA A 131 -16.23 24.00 22.30
CA ALA A 131 -15.46 22.85 21.83
C ALA A 131 -15.62 22.57 20.32
N PHE A 132 -16.49 23.28 19.61
CA PHE A 132 -16.81 23.00 18.20
C PHE A 132 -15.64 23.29 17.26
N ASP A 133 -15.00 24.45 17.41
CA ASP A 133 -13.83 24.81 16.60
C ASP A 133 -12.64 23.89 16.92
N PRO A 134 -12.28 23.63 18.21
CA PRO A 134 -11.28 22.63 18.56
C PRO A 134 -11.56 21.24 17.98
N PHE A 135 -12.81 20.76 18.05
CA PHE A 135 -13.19 19.47 17.50
C PHE A 135 -13.00 19.42 15.98
N THR A 136 -13.42 20.46 15.26
CA THR A 136 -13.25 20.57 13.81
C THR A 136 -11.76 20.52 13.44
N ALA A 137 -10.92 21.26 14.17
CA ALA A 137 -9.47 21.26 13.96
C ALA A 137 -8.83 19.89 14.25
N LEU A 138 -9.23 19.22 15.33
CA LEU A 138 -8.73 17.89 15.69
C LEU A 138 -9.14 16.82 14.66
N ILE A 139 -10.36 16.87 14.15
CA ILE A 139 -10.82 15.97 13.09
C ILE A 139 -10.06 16.23 11.78
N ALA A 140 -9.81 17.50 11.43
CA ALA A 140 -8.98 17.85 10.27
C ALA A 140 -7.54 17.32 10.41
N ASP A 141 -6.91 17.50 11.57
CA ASP A 141 -5.57 16.98 11.88
C ASP A 141 -5.56 15.43 11.87
N PHE A 142 -6.62 14.79 12.36
CA PHE A 142 -6.77 13.34 12.37
C PHE A 142 -6.77 12.76 10.95
N VAL A 143 -7.51 13.34 10.01
CA VAL A 143 -7.57 12.85 8.62
C VAL A 143 -6.42 13.34 7.73
N ALA A 144 -5.73 14.40 8.14
CA ALA A 144 -4.53 14.90 7.46
C ALA A 144 -3.29 14.07 7.80
N TRP A 145 -3.32 13.31 8.89
CA TRP A 145 -2.22 12.46 9.31
C TRP A 145 -1.85 11.45 8.21
N GLN A 146 -0.57 11.42 7.86
CA GLN A 146 0.02 10.49 6.91
C GLN A 146 0.91 9.55 7.70
N GLY A 147 0.45 8.32 7.93
CA GLY A 147 1.26 7.30 8.55
C GLY A 147 1.07 5.93 7.92
N GLN A 148 1.67 4.93 8.56
CA GLN A 148 1.88 3.59 8.00
C GLN A 148 0.66 2.68 8.18
N THR A 149 -0.50 3.12 7.70
CA THR A 149 -1.80 2.47 7.92
C THR A 149 -1.99 1.13 7.22
N ILE A 150 -1.10 0.77 6.30
CA ILE A 150 -1.12 -0.51 5.60
C ILE A 150 -0.07 -1.45 6.22
N THR A 151 -0.52 -2.26 7.17
CA THR A 151 0.34 -3.15 7.98
C THR A 151 0.23 -4.64 7.62
N SER A 152 -0.51 -4.99 6.55
CA SER A 152 -0.67 -6.38 6.10
C SER A 152 -0.13 -6.59 4.68
N PRO A 153 0.80 -7.56 4.46
CA PRO A 153 1.30 -7.92 3.13
C PRO A 153 0.18 -8.24 2.14
N LYS A 154 -0.81 -9.03 2.57
CA LYS A 154 -1.95 -9.41 1.74
C LYS A 154 -2.80 -8.19 1.32
N LYS A 155 -2.99 -7.24 2.24
CA LYS A 155 -3.73 -5.99 1.96
C LYS A 155 -2.97 -5.12 0.97
N LEU A 156 -1.66 -4.94 1.18
CA LEU A 156 -0.79 -4.22 0.26
C LEU A 156 -0.82 -4.84 -1.14
N ALA A 157 -0.62 -6.16 -1.24
CA ALA A 157 -0.66 -6.89 -2.51
C ALA A 157 -2.00 -6.72 -3.25
N GLY A 158 -3.13 -6.75 -2.53
CA GLY A 158 -4.46 -6.51 -3.09
C GLY A 158 -4.66 -5.08 -3.61
N MET A 159 -4.26 -4.07 -2.83
CA MET A 159 -4.38 -2.65 -3.22
C MET A 159 -3.47 -2.35 -4.42
N MET A 160 -2.23 -2.83 -4.39
CA MET A 160 -1.27 -2.72 -5.48
C MET A 160 -1.77 -3.41 -6.75
N ALA A 161 -2.29 -4.63 -6.66
CA ALA A 161 -2.88 -5.35 -7.79
C ALA A 161 -4.08 -4.64 -8.39
N GLY A 162 -4.94 -4.04 -7.55
CA GLY A 162 -6.08 -3.25 -8.00
C GLY A 162 -5.65 -2.03 -8.83
N LYS A 163 -4.68 -1.24 -8.33
CA LYS A 163 -4.17 -0.08 -9.06
C LYS A 163 -3.38 -0.48 -10.31
N ALA A 164 -2.63 -1.58 -10.28
CA ALA A 164 -1.92 -2.09 -11.45
C ALA A 164 -2.88 -2.56 -12.56
N ARG A 165 -3.99 -3.25 -12.24
CA ARG A 165 -4.99 -3.61 -13.26
C ARG A 165 -5.63 -2.38 -13.88
N LEU A 166 -5.99 -1.39 -13.04
CA LEU A 166 -6.54 -0.13 -13.53
C LEU A 166 -5.57 0.59 -14.46
N LEU A 167 -4.29 0.58 -14.12
CA LEU A 167 -3.22 1.12 -14.97
C LEU A 167 -3.13 0.36 -16.30
N ALA A 168 -3.15 -0.98 -16.27
CA ALA A 168 -3.15 -1.80 -17.49
C ALA A 168 -4.37 -1.50 -18.37
N ASP A 169 -5.58 -1.43 -17.80
CA ASP A 169 -6.80 -1.14 -18.54
C ASP A 169 -6.75 0.24 -19.23
N VAL A 170 -6.21 1.25 -18.54
CA VAL A 170 -6.09 2.61 -19.10
C VAL A 170 -5.01 2.66 -20.19
N ILE A 171 -3.86 1.99 -19.99
CA ILE A 171 -2.80 1.90 -21.01
C ILE A 171 -3.30 1.15 -22.25
N GLU A 172 -3.99 0.01 -22.09
CA GLU A 172 -4.52 -0.77 -23.20
C GLU A 172 -5.46 0.09 -24.05
N LYS A 173 -6.40 0.80 -23.40
CA LYS A 173 -7.34 1.70 -24.10
C LYS A 173 -6.63 2.86 -24.78
N ALA A 174 -5.66 3.47 -24.11
CA ALA A 174 -4.87 4.58 -24.64
C ALA A 174 -4.13 4.15 -25.92
N VAL A 175 -3.35 3.08 -25.82
CA VAL A 175 -2.55 2.56 -26.94
C VAL A 175 -3.43 2.08 -28.10
N THR A 176 -4.54 1.38 -27.82
CA THR A 176 -5.48 0.95 -28.87
C THR A 176 -6.09 2.15 -29.60
N SER A 177 -6.52 3.17 -28.85
CA SER A 177 -7.02 4.43 -29.42
C SER A 177 -5.95 5.15 -30.24
N ASP A 178 -4.70 5.16 -29.80
CA ASP A 178 -3.58 5.83 -30.47
C ASP A 178 -3.13 5.08 -31.76
N GLU A 179 -3.34 3.75 -31.80
CA GLU A 179 -3.22 2.94 -33.03
C GLU A 179 -4.34 3.27 -34.04
N GLU A 180 -5.60 3.32 -33.59
CA GLU A 180 -6.78 3.61 -34.43
C GLU A 180 -6.77 5.04 -34.99
N SER A 181 -6.48 6.02 -34.14
CA SER A 181 -6.45 7.45 -34.48
C SER A 181 -5.17 7.89 -35.20
N ARG A 182 -4.16 7.00 -35.29
CA ARG A 182 -2.80 7.32 -35.74
C ARG A 182 -2.16 8.49 -34.97
N ALA A 183 -2.59 8.74 -33.73
CA ALA A 183 -1.95 9.71 -32.86
C ALA A 183 -0.50 9.30 -32.57
N ASN A 184 0.37 10.30 -32.35
CA ASN A 184 1.74 10.09 -31.91
C ASN A 184 1.84 10.48 -30.43
N THR A 185 1.70 9.49 -29.56
CA THR A 185 1.72 9.66 -28.10
C THR A 185 2.91 8.93 -27.50
N ASP A 186 3.36 9.38 -26.33
CA ASP A 186 4.50 8.73 -25.66
C ASP A 186 4.22 7.26 -25.35
N LEU A 187 2.98 6.90 -24.98
CA LEU A 187 2.60 5.50 -24.73
C LEU A 187 2.73 4.62 -25.98
N LYS A 188 2.44 5.16 -27.15
CA LYS A 188 2.63 4.45 -28.43
C LYS A 188 4.11 4.31 -28.77
N ASP A 189 4.91 5.35 -28.55
CA ASP A 189 6.37 5.28 -28.74
C ASP A 189 7.00 4.25 -27.78
N GLN A 190 6.49 4.14 -26.54
CA GLN A 190 6.91 3.09 -25.61
C GLN A 190 6.51 1.69 -26.09
N LEU A 191 5.31 1.50 -26.65
CA LEU A 191 4.90 0.23 -27.26
C LEU A 191 5.82 -0.16 -28.41
N GLU A 192 6.08 0.76 -29.34
CA GLU A 192 6.94 0.49 -30.50
C GLU A 192 8.38 0.20 -30.06
N ALA A 193 8.90 0.93 -29.07
CA ALA A 193 10.19 0.62 -28.46
C ALA A 193 10.20 -0.79 -27.84
N PHE A 194 9.11 -1.21 -27.17
CA PHE A 194 8.97 -2.55 -26.63
C PHE A 194 8.94 -3.63 -27.71
N LYS A 195 8.24 -3.38 -28.83
CA LYS A 195 8.23 -4.26 -30.01
C LYS A 195 9.63 -4.42 -30.59
N HIS A 196 10.37 -3.32 -30.73
CA HIS A 196 11.70 -3.35 -31.32
C HIS A 196 12.77 -3.97 -30.42
N ILE A 197 12.71 -3.75 -29.10
CA ILE A 197 13.79 -4.12 -28.18
C ILE A 197 13.56 -5.49 -27.53
N LEU A 198 12.30 -5.83 -27.21
CA LEU A 198 11.98 -6.96 -26.34
C LEU A 198 11.15 -8.05 -27.02
N ILE A 199 9.95 -7.72 -27.51
CA ILE A 199 8.98 -8.71 -28.00
C ILE A 199 8.27 -8.15 -29.23
N HIS A 200 8.72 -8.57 -30.42
CA HIS A 200 8.22 -8.04 -31.71
C HIS A 200 6.70 -8.14 -31.87
N ASP A 201 6.11 -9.29 -31.50
CA ASP A 201 4.70 -9.58 -31.72
C ASP A 201 3.83 -9.29 -30.47
N ILE A 202 4.22 -8.32 -29.64
CA ILE A 202 3.46 -7.98 -28.44
C ILE A 202 2.16 -7.26 -28.77
N THR A 203 1.05 -7.74 -28.22
CA THR A 203 -0.26 -7.08 -28.36
C THR A 203 -0.37 -5.88 -27.42
N PRO A 204 -1.21 -4.87 -27.73
CA PRO A 204 -1.45 -3.74 -26.83
C PRO A 204 -1.80 -4.15 -25.40
N LYS A 205 -2.64 -5.18 -25.26
CA LYS A 205 -2.98 -5.78 -23.97
C LYS A 205 -1.77 -6.37 -23.23
N ALA A 206 -0.99 -7.19 -23.92
CA ALA A 206 0.19 -7.82 -23.32
C ALA A 206 1.25 -6.78 -22.93
N PHE A 207 1.38 -5.71 -23.72
CA PHE A 207 2.21 -4.55 -23.40
C PHE A 207 1.69 -3.83 -22.15
N ALA A 208 0.41 -3.48 -22.11
CA ALA A 208 -0.20 -2.80 -20.98
C ALA A 208 -0.04 -3.59 -19.66
N ASP A 209 -0.25 -4.91 -19.70
CA ASP A 209 -0.04 -5.80 -18.57
C ASP A 209 1.42 -5.79 -18.08
N LEU A 210 2.39 -5.92 -18.99
CA LEU A 210 3.82 -5.91 -18.65
C LEU A 210 4.24 -4.55 -18.11
N TYR A 211 3.76 -3.48 -18.73
CA TYR A 211 4.08 -2.10 -18.35
C TYR A 211 3.55 -1.81 -16.94
N ALA A 212 2.27 -2.09 -16.68
CA ALA A 212 1.65 -1.86 -15.38
C ALA A 212 2.28 -2.68 -14.24
N GLN A 213 2.58 -3.97 -14.48
CA GLN A 213 3.29 -4.80 -13.50
C GLN A 213 4.69 -4.26 -13.21
N THR A 214 5.40 -3.80 -14.24
CA THR A 214 6.76 -3.27 -14.09
C THR A 214 6.76 -1.97 -13.29
N ILE A 215 5.80 -1.08 -13.52
CA ILE A 215 5.61 0.13 -12.72
C ILE A 215 5.32 -0.22 -11.27
N ALA A 216 4.27 -1.00 -11.02
CA ALA A 216 3.82 -1.27 -9.66
C ALA A 216 4.91 -1.95 -8.83
N TYR A 217 5.59 -2.95 -9.39
CA TYR A 217 6.60 -3.70 -8.66
C TYR A 217 7.96 -3.02 -8.62
N GLY A 218 8.33 -2.22 -9.62
CA GLY A 218 9.54 -1.41 -9.51
C GLY A 218 9.39 -0.24 -8.53
N MET A 219 8.18 0.33 -8.37
CA MET A 219 7.91 1.28 -7.28
C MET A 219 7.95 0.59 -5.90
N PHE A 220 7.43 -0.63 -5.77
CA PHE A 220 7.58 -1.44 -4.58
C PHE A 220 9.06 -1.69 -4.24
N ALA A 221 9.87 -2.04 -5.25
CA ALA A 221 11.32 -2.23 -5.09
C ALA A 221 12.03 -0.92 -4.71
N ALA A 222 11.63 0.21 -5.30
CA ALA A 222 12.17 1.52 -4.96
C ALA A 222 11.88 1.87 -3.51
N ARG A 223 10.64 1.65 -3.05
CA ARG A 223 10.22 1.88 -1.67
C ARG A 223 10.94 0.97 -0.67
N LEU A 224 11.29 -0.26 -1.05
CA LEU A 224 12.09 -1.15 -0.20
C LEU A 224 13.50 -0.58 0.08
N HIS A 225 14.03 0.23 -0.84
CA HIS A 225 15.35 0.87 -0.72
C HIS A 225 15.28 2.32 -0.25
N ASP A 226 14.08 2.82 0.09
CA ASP A 226 13.86 4.18 0.55
C ASP A 226 14.21 4.30 2.05
N PRO A 227 15.16 5.17 2.44
CA PRO A 227 15.45 5.43 3.85
C PRO A 227 14.40 6.34 4.52
N SER A 228 13.58 7.06 3.75
CA SER A 228 12.53 7.96 4.22
C SER A 228 11.19 7.24 4.27
N LEU A 229 10.33 7.52 5.26
CA LEU A 229 8.97 6.98 5.29
C LEU A 229 7.90 7.98 4.79
N ASP A 230 8.20 9.28 4.78
CA ASP A 230 7.17 10.33 4.72
C ASP A 230 6.95 10.93 3.33
N SER A 231 7.93 10.81 2.42
CA SER A 231 7.97 11.60 1.18
C SER A 231 7.71 10.84 -0.12
N PHE A 232 7.55 9.51 -0.05
CA PHE A 232 7.60 8.65 -1.24
C PHE A 232 6.64 9.07 -2.36
N ASN A 233 7.20 9.34 -3.53
CA ASN A 233 6.50 9.75 -4.73
C ASN A 233 7.15 9.14 -5.99
N ARG A 234 6.53 9.33 -7.16
CA ARG A 234 7.03 8.77 -8.44
C ARG A 234 8.46 9.22 -8.77
N MET A 235 8.81 10.48 -8.49
CA MET A 235 10.15 11.03 -8.77
C MET A 235 11.21 10.38 -7.87
N GLU A 236 10.90 10.18 -6.59
CA GLU A 236 11.74 9.44 -5.66
C GLU A 236 11.94 7.99 -6.12
N ALA A 237 10.87 7.33 -6.61
CA ALA A 237 10.95 5.97 -7.11
C ALA A 237 11.97 5.80 -8.25
N ALA A 238 12.05 6.74 -9.20
CA ALA A 238 13.05 6.69 -10.28
C ALA A 238 14.50 6.82 -9.79
N VAL A 239 14.74 7.55 -8.71
CA VAL A 239 16.07 7.76 -8.14
C VAL A 239 16.54 6.54 -7.35
N LEU A 240 15.61 5.90 -6.63
CA LEU A 240 15.89 4.78 -5.72
C LEU A 240 16.08 3.42 -6.43
N ILE A 241 15.69 3.32 -7.70
CA ILE A 241 15.88 2.07 -8.45
C ILE A 241 17.37 1.82 -8.75
N PRO A 242 17.88 0.61 -8.50
CA PRO A 242 19.27 0.26 -8.78
C PRO A 242 19.70 0.59 -10.22
N LYS A 243 20.84 1.28 -10.34
CA LYS A 243 21.43 1.71 -11.63
C LYS A 243 21.92 0.55 -12.51
N SER A 244 21.83 -0.69 -12.03
CA SER A 244 22.30 -1.91 -12.70
C SER A 244 21.53 -2.27 -13.97
N ASN A 245 20.38 -1.63 -14.24
CA ASN A 245 19.60 -1.85 -15.46
C ASN A 245 19.30 -0.58 -16.26
N PRO A 246 19.96 -0.37 -17.40
CA PRO A 246 19.66 0.73 -18.30
C PRO A 246 18.21 0.75 -18.82
N PHE A 247 17.58 -0.42 -19.05
CA PHE A 247 16.21 -0.53 -19.57
C PHE A 247 15.18 -0.13 -18.52
N LEU A 248 15.19 -0.76 -17.34
CA LEU A 248 14.28 -0.39 -16.24
C LEU A 248 14.49 1.07 -15.83
N ARG A 249 15.72 1.57 -15.84
CA ARG A 249 15.99 2.98 -15.54
C ARG A 249 15.36 3.93 -16.56
N LYS A 250 15.41 3.61 -17.85
CA LYS A 250 14.74 4.41 -18.89
C LYS A 250 13.22 4.38 -18.72
N LEU A 251 12.66 3.19 -18.50
CA LEU A 251 11.23 3.00 -18.24
C LEU A 251 10.77 3.74 -16.97
N PHE A 252 11.58 3.72 -15.90
CA PHE A 252 11.23 4.42 -14.68
C PHE A 252 11.38 5.94 -14.79
N HIS A 253 12.33 6.44 -15.57
CA HIS A 253 12.38 7.86 -15.87
C HIS A 253 11.17 8.32 -16.70
N SER A 254 10.70 7.53 -17.68
CA SER A 254 9.53 7.92 -18.48
C SER A 254 8.25 8.00 -17.67
N ILE A 255 8.10 7.19 -16.61
CA ILE A 255 6.92 7.23 -15.72
C ILE A 255 7.05 8.23 -14.56
N SER A 256 8.25 8.75 -14.32
CA SER A 256 8.52 9.64 -13.18
C SER A 256 8.81 11.07 -13.61
N GLY A 257 9.04 11.27 -14.90
CA GLY A 257 9.27 12.56 -15.53
C GLY A 257 7.98 13.36 -15.72
N PRO A 258 8.12 14.64 -16.10
CA PRO A 258 7.00 15.52 -16.44
C PRO A 258 6.25 15.05 -17.70
N ASP A 259 6.89 14.24 -18.54
CA ASP A 259 6.37 13.73 -19.80
C ASP A 259 5.52 12.45 -19.62
N LEU A 260 5.15 12.10 -18.38
CA LEU A 260 4.22 11.00 -18.17
C LEU A 260 2.83 11.40 -18.66
N ASP A 261 2.23 10.56 -19.51
CA ASP A 261 0.88 10.75 -20.04
C ASP A 261 -0.15 11.04 -18.92
N ASP A 262 -0.81 12.20 -19.02
CA ASP A 262 -1.79 12.71 -18.04
C ASP A 262 -2.89 11.69 -17.70
N ARG A 263 -3.22 10.78 -18.63
CA ARG A 263 -4.23 9.73 -18.44
C ARG A 263 -3.84 8.74 -17.35
N ILE A 264 -2.54 8.58 -17.07
CA ILE A 264 -2.03 7.58 -16.12
C ILE A 264 -1.31 8.17 -14.90
N VAL A 265 -0.92 9.46 -14.91
CA VAL A 265 -0.25 10.13 -13.78
C VAL A 265 -0.97 9.89 -12.45
N TRP A 266 -2.29 10.08 -12.43
CA TRP A 266 -3.09 9.93 -11.21
C TRP A 266 -3.09 8.49 -10.64
N ILE A 267 -2.93 7.47 -11.49
CA ILE A 267 -2.86 6.07 -11.05
C ILE A 267 -1.49 5.76 -10.45
N VAL A 268 -0.43 6.28 -11.07
CA VAL A 268 0.95 6.15 -10.57
C VAL A 268 1.10 6.89 -9.24
N ASP A 269 0.49 8.07 -9.10
CA ASP A 269 0.45 8.80 -7.82
C ASP A 269 -0.36 8.07 -6.76
N ALA A 270 -1.47 7.43 -7.13
CA ALA A 270 -2.21 6.59 -6.20
C ALA A 270 -1.41 5.35 -5.75
N LEU A 271 -0.57 4.79 -6.62
CA LEU A 271 0.39 3.74 -6.25
C LEU A 271 1.45 4.28 -5.27
N ALA A 272 1.99 5.47 -5.51
CA ALA A 272 2.92 6.11 -4.57
C ALA A 272 2.27 6.37 -3.21
N ASP A 273 1.02 6.84 -3.19
CA ASP A 273 0.25 7.06 -1.97
C ASP A 273 0.11 5.76 -1.14
N ILE A 274 -0.14 4.61 -1.80
CA ILE A 274 -0.18 3.29 -1.15
C ILE A 274 1.17 2.95 -0.50
N PHE A 275 2.27 3.15 -1.23
CA PHE A 275 3.62 2.84 -0.72
C PHE A 275 4.06 3.77 0.40
N ARG A 276 3.66 5.04 0.36
CA ARG A 276 3.89 6.01 1.43
C ARG A 276 3.16 5.64 2.72
N ALA A 277 1.97 5.05 2.61
CA ALA A 277 1.19 4.51 3.72
C ALA A 277 1.65 3.12 4.20
N THR A 278 2.78 2.61 3.67
CA THR A 278 3.34 1.30 4.06
C THR A 278 4.84 1.37 4.40
N ASP A 279 5.22 0.91 5.59
CA ASP A 279 6.61 0.65 5.96
C ASP A 279 6.97 -0.74 5.46
N ILE A 280 7.48 -0.82 4.23
CA ILE A 280 7.75 -2.10 3.56
C ILE A 280 8.81 -2.91 4.31
N ALA A 281 9.83 -2.25 4.88
CA ALA A 281 10.89 -2.93 5.61
C ALA A 281 10.32 -3.65 6.84
N ARG A 282 9.49 -2.95 7.63
CA ARG A 282 8.79 -3.55 8.77
C ARG A 282 7.76 -4.57 8.34
N LEU A 283 6.98 -4.30 7.30
CA LEU A 283 5.95 -5.20 6.76
C LEU A 283 6.52 -6.55 6.34
N LEU A 284 7.71 -6.55 5.72
CA LEU A 284 8.41 -7.75 5.28
C LEU A 284 9.30 -8.36 6.38
N SER A 285 9.48 -7.67 7.51
CA SER A 285 10.26 -8.19 8.63
C SER A 285 9.58 -9.45 9.23
N GLY A 286 10.09 -10.62 8.87
CA GLY A 286 9.51 -11.91 9.26
C GLY A 286 8.53 -12.53 8.25
N PHE A 287 8.23 -11.84 7.14
CA PHE A 287 7.45 -12.41 6.05
C PHE A 287 8.22 -13.56 5.40
N GLY A 288 7.63 -14.77 5.37
CA GLY A 288 8.27 -15.99 4.87
C GLY A 288 9.03 -16.82 5.92
N LYS A 289 9.23 -16.33 7.15
CA LYS A 289 9.85 -17.10 8.25
C LYS A 289 8.99 -18.33 8.59
N GLY A 290 9.59 -19.52 8.54
CA GLY A 290 8.93 -20.81 8.78
C GLY A 290 8.55 -21.60 7.52
N SER A 291 8.61 -20.99 6.32
CA SER A 291 8.30 -21.67 5.06
C SER A 291 9.51 -22.33 4.37
N GLY A 292 10.71 -22.18 4.93
CA GLY A 292 11.97 -22.64 4.31
C GLY A 292 12.41 -21.83 3.09
N ARG A 293 11.87 -20.62 2.93
CA ARG A 293 12.09 -19.75 1.76
C ARG A 293 12.57 -18.38 2.24
N GLU A 294 13.79 -17.99 1.84
CA GLU A 294 14.56 -16.91 2.48
C GLU A 294 14.30 -15.50 1.90
N ASP A 295 13.52 -15.35 0.82
CA ASP A 295 13.38 -14.06 0.11
C ASP A 295 11.95 -13.48 0.19
N ALA A 296 11.71 -12.64 1.21
CA ALA A 296 10.43 -11.97 1.46
C ALA A 296 9.93 -11.12 0.28
N PHE A 297 10.85 -10.55 -0.50
CA PHE A 297 10.54 -9.72 -1.67
C PHE A 297 9.92 -10.56 -2.80
N MET A 298 10.49 -11.74 -3.06
CA MET A 298 9.96 -12.69 -4.04
C MET A 298 8.61 -13.27 -3.60
N HIS A 299 8.44 -13.56 -2.31
CA HIS A 299 7.14 -14.01 -1.80
C HIS A 299 6.04 -12.98 -2.01
N PHE A 300 6.36 -11.72 -1.79
CA PHE A 300 5.41 -10.65 -2.01
C PHE A 300 5.01 -10.54 -3.49
N TYR A 301 5.94 -10.80 -4.43
CA TYR A 301 5.62 -10.84 -5.85
C TYR A 301 4.61 -11.93 -6.20
N GLU A 302 4.73 -13.12 -5.59
CA GLU A 302 3.76 -14.20 -5.82
C GLU A 302 2.36 -13.82 -5.32
N ASP A 303 2.27 -13.22 -4.13
CA ASP A 303 1.01 -12.73 -3.56
C ASP A 303 0.42 -11.62 -4.42
N PHE A 304 1.24 -10.67 -4.87
CA PHE A 304 0.82 -9.63 -5.81
C PHE A 304 0.30 -10.23 -7.12
N LEU A 305 1.03 -11.16 -7.75
CA LEU A 305 0.59 -11.80 -9.00
C LEU A 305 -0.68 -12.62 -8.82
N ALA A 306 -0.82 -13.30 -7.68
CA ALA A 306 -2.04 -14.03 -7.33
C ALA A 306 -3.24 -13.08 -7.20
N GLN A 307 -3.02 -11.87 -6.68
CA GLN A 307 -4.05 -10.84 -6.64
C GLN A 307 -4.27 -10.19 -8.01
N TYR A 308 -3.22 -9.97 -8.81
CA TYR A 308 -3.24 -9.26 -10.11
C TYR A 308 -3.93 -10.06 -11.20
N ASP A 309 -3.41 -11.25 -11.52
CA ASP A 309 -3.97 -12.17 -12.51
C ASP A 309 -3.62 -13.62 -12.13
N PRO A 310 -4.56 -14.35 -11.48
CA PRO A 310 -4.37 -15.74 -11.09
C PRO A 310 -4.11 -16.69 -12.27
N LYS A 311 -4.64 -16.40 -13.46
CA LYS A 311 -4.43 -17.23 -14.67
C LYS A 311 -3.04 -17.00 -15.20
N LEU A 312 -2.60 -15.75 -15.28
CA LEU A 312 -1.22 -15.38 -15.65
C LEU A 312 -0.21 -15.99 -14.69
N ARG A 313 -0.47 -15.97 -13.38
CA ARG A 313 0.40 -16.64 -12.38
C ARG A 313 0.58 -18.12 -12.68
N LYS A 314 -0.51 -18.82 -12.99
CA LYS A 314 -0.50 -20.26 -13.32
C LYS A 314 0.18 -20.52 -14.66
N SER A 315 -0.12 -19.75 -15.70
CA SER A 315 0.41 -19.97 -17.06
C SER A 315 1.88 -19.60 -17.20
N ARG A 316 2.34 -18.57 -16.49
CA ARG A 316 3.75 -18.18 -16.42
C ARG A 316 4.58 -19.07 -15.49
N GLY A 317 3.94 -20.00 -14.77
CA GLY A 317 4.62 -20.91 -13.85
C GLY A 317 5.46 -20.15 -12.82
N VAL A 318 5.00 -18.98 -12.38
CA VAL A 318 5.73 -18.15 -11.40
C VAL A 318 5.63 -18.83 -10.05
N TRP A 319 6.55 -19.77 -9.86
CA TRP A 319 6.79 -20.50 -8.63
C TRP A 319 8.23 -20.25 -8.26
N TYR A 320 8.45 -19.71 -7.06
CA TYR A 320 9.79 -19.58 -6.51
C TYR A 320 10.48 -20.94 -6.54
N THR A 321 11.59 -21.00 -7.28
CA THR A 321 12.50 -22.14 -7.26
C THR A 321 13.34 -22.03 -6.00
N PRO A 322 13.27 -22.99 -5.05
CA PRO A 322 14.01 -22.92 -3.80
C PRO A 322 15.48 -22.63 -4.04
N ASP A 323 16.07 -21.75 -3.25
CA ASP A 323 17.44 -21.33 -3.43
C ASP A 323 18.44 -22.51 -3.37
N ALA A 324 18.16 -23.56 -2.58
CA ALA A 324 18.92 -24.81 -2.60
C ALA A 324 18.97 -25.47 -4.00
N VAL A 325 17.87 -25.43 -4.75
CA VAL A 325 17.77 -25.95 -6.13
C VAL A 325 18.55 -25.05 -7.09
N VAL A 326 18.45 -23.73 -6.95
CA VAL A 326 19.22 -22.77 -7.77
C VAL A 326 20.72 -22.96 -7.53
N ARG A 327 21.17 -23.03 -6.27
CA ARG A 327 22.57 -23.29 -5.91
C ARG A 327 23.05 -24.63 -6.46
N PHE A 328 22.21 -25.68 -6.43
CA PHE A 328 22.54 -26.96 -7.02
C PHE A 328 22.75 -26.85 -8.54
N ILE A 329 21.82 -26.20 -9.26
CA ILE A 329 21.93 -26.02 -10.72
C ILE A 329 23.19 -25.23 -11.08
N VAL A 330 23.45 -24.11 -10.37
CA VAL A 330 24.66 -23.29 -10.61
C VAL A 330 25.93 -24.09 -10.37
N ARG A 331 26.01 -24.86 -9.27
CA ARG A 331 27.16 -25.73 -8.99
C ARG A 331 27.33 -26.83 -10.02
N ALA A 332 26.24 -27.50 -10.40
CA ALA A 332 26.27 -28.56 -11.40
C ALA A 332 26.76 -28.03 -12.77
N VAL A 333 26.33 -26.83 -13.16
CA VAL A 333 26.81 -26.18 -14.39
C VAL A 333 28.27 -25.75 -14.28
N ASP A 334 28.69 -25.18 -13.15
CA ASP A 334 30.10 -24.80 -12.89
C ASP A 334 31.02 -26.04 -12.93
N ASP A 335 30.58 -27.16 -12.35
CA ASP A 335 31.29 -28.45 -12.37
C ASP A 335 31.42 -29.02 -13.80
N ILE A 336 30.35 -28.96 -14.59
CA ILE A 336 30.36 -29.43 -15.99
C ILE A 336 31.29 -28.55 -16.84
N LEU A 337 31.19 -27.22 -16.71
CA LEU A 337 32.03 -26.28 -17.45
C LEU A 337 33.52 -26.41 -17.07
N SER A 338 33.79 -26.72 -15.81
CA SER A 338 35.14 -27.00 -15.31
C SER A 338 35.71 -28.29 -15.91
N LYS A 339 34.90 -29.35 -16.01
CA LYS A 339 35.31 -30.64 -16.61
C LYS A 339 35.55 -30.57 -18.12
N VAL A 340 34.86 -29.68 -18.84
CA VAL A 340 34.97 -29.53 -20.30
C VAL A 340 36.08 -28.53 -20.69
N GLY A 341 36.87 -28.04 -19.73
CA GLY A 341 38.01 -27.14 -19.99
C GLY A 341 37.60 -25.73 -20.45
N ARG A 342 36.33 -25.34 -20.25
CA ARG A 342 35.77 -24.02 -20.57
C ARG A 342 35.47 -23.22 -19.30
N ALA A 343 36.23 -23.47 -18.23
CA ALA A 343 36.04 -22.78 -16.95
C ALA A 343 36.32 -21.27 -17.10
N PRO A 344 35.38 -20.39 -16.70
CA PRO A 344 35.68 -18.97 -16.58
C PRO A 344 36.74 -18.73 -15.49
N ARG A 345 37.62 -17.72 -15.68
CA ARG A 345 38.74 -17.37 -14.76
C ARG A 345 38.32 -17.03 -13.31
N LYS A 346 37.03 -16.96 -13.02
CA LYS A 346 36.43 -16.85 -11.68
C LYS A 346 35.17 -17.73 -11.67
N SER A 347 34.90 -18.42 -10.56
CA SER A 347 33.72 -19.28 -10.39
C SER A 347 32.44 -18.52 -10.72
N LEU A 348 31.47 -19.20 -11.36
CA LEU A 348 30.19 -18.59 -11.73
C LEU A 348 29.44 -17.99 -10.53
N GLY A 349 29.75 -18.42 -9.30
CA GLY A 349 29.15 -17.92 -8.07
C GLY A 349 29.40 -16.44 -7.73
N SER A 350 30.28 -15.75 -8.46
CA SER A 350 30.76 -14.40 -8.11
C SER A 350 30.16 -13.23 -8.91
N ARG A 351 29.19 -13.45 -9.82
CA ARG A 351 28.82 -12.46 -10.86
C ARG A 351 27.33 -12.24 -11.20
N PHE A 352 26.40 -12.33 -10.25
CA PHE A 352 24.97 -12.26 -10.59
C PHE A 352 24.18 -11.17 -9.83
N PRO A 353 23.89 -9.99 -10.45
CA PRO A 353 22.86 -9.06 -10.00
C PRO A 353 21.47 -9.39 -10.63
N LEU A 354 20.42 -9.35 -9.81
CA LEU A 354 19.00 -9.62 -10.15
C LEU A 354 18.39 -8.51 -11.01
N LEU A 355 17.62 -8.90 -12.03
CA LEU A 355 16.88 -8.01 -12.91
C LEU A 355 15.40 -8.38 -13.02
N LEU A 356 14.57 -7.37 -12.81
CA LEU A 356 13.13 -7.36 -12.84
C LEU A 356 12.59 -7.31 -14.29
N LEU A 357 12.07 -8.42 -14.80
CA LEU A 357 11.15 -8.49 -15.95
C LEU A 357 10.30 -9.75 -15.77
N ALA A 358 8.98 -9.61 -15.90
CA ALA A 358 8.02 -10.65 -15.58
C ALA A 358 8.34 -12.01 -16.24
N PRO A 359 8.05 -13.14 -15.58
CA PRO A 359 8.61 -14.44 -15.93
C PRO A 359 7.84 -15.03 -17.12
N SER A 360 8.31 -14.77 -18.33
CA SER A 360 8.12 -15.66 -19.48
C SER A 360 8.97 -15.26 -20.70
N ALA A 361 9.58 -14.07 -20.71
CA ALA A 361 10.41 -13.62 -21.83
C ALA A 361 11.90 -13.95 -21.71
N LEU A 362 12.42 -14.27 -20.51
CA LEU A 362 13.85 -14.52 -20.31
C LEU A 362 14.08 -15.73 -19.39
N ARG A 363 14.48 -16.87 -19.97
CA ARG A 363 15.24 -17.88 -19.23
C ARG A 363 16.54 -17.20 -18.77
N GLY A 364 16.67 -16.93 -17.47
CA GLY A 364 17.88 -16.33 -16.91
C GLY A 364 17.65 -15.64 -15.58
N THR A 365 17.27 -16.40 -14.57
CA THR A 365 17.14 -15.94 -13.18
C THR A 365 18.51 -15.55 -12.59
N ARG A 366 18.59 -14.41 -11.91
CA ARG A 366 19.74 -13.94 -11.10
C ARG A 366 19.16 -13.43 -9.78
N SER A 367 19.71 -13.74 -8.59
CA SER A 367 19.16 -13.35 -7.26
C SER A 367 20.14 -12.48 -6.46
N ASN A 368 19.65 -11.71 -5.48
CA ASN A 368 20.34 -10.65 -4.73
C ASN A 368 20.70 -11.14 -3.31
N SER A 369 21.98 -11.44 -3.02
CA SER A 369 22.43 -11.78 -1.65
C SER A 369 23.84 -11.28 -1.28
N THR A 370 24.39 -10.29 -1.99
CA THR A 370 25.81 -9.89 -1.83
C THR A 370 26.08 -8.46 -1.38
N LEU A 371 25.07 -7.66 -1.04
CA LEU A 371 25.28 -6.28 -0.61
C LEU A 371 25.71 -6.12 0.86
N GLY A 372 25.59 -7.14 1.70
CA GLY A 372 26.01 -7.07 3.11
C GLY A 372 27.44 -7.50 3.42
N ARG A 373 28.29 -7.76 2.40
CA ARG A 373 29.64 -8.35 2.63
C ARG A 373 30.78 -7.65 1.90
N LEU A 374 30.52 -6.55 1.20
CA LEU A 374 31.53 -5.78 0.48
C LEU A 374 31.98 -4.49 1.20
N GLU A 375 31.36 -4.12 2.33
CA GLU A 375 31.79 -2.95 3.11
C GLU A 375 32.89 -3.28 4.15
N ASP A 376 33.00 -4.53 4.61
CA ASP A 376 34.03 -4.92 5.59
C ASP A 376 35.42 -5.20 4.97
N GLU A 377 35.50 -5.54 3.67
CA GLU A 377 36.80 -5.81 3.01
C GLU A 377 37.46 -4.56 2.40
N ALA A 378 36.79 -3.41 2.41
CA ALA A 378 37.37 -2.14 1.95
C ALA A 378 38.09 -1.34 3.05
N SER A 379 38.00 -1.76 4.32
CA SER A 379 38.74 -1.13 5.45
C SER A 379 39.98 -1.90 5.90
N SER A 380 40.39 -2.94 5.16
CA SER A 380 41.66 -3.63 5.40
C SER A 380 42.39 -3.87 4.09
N LYS A 381 42.92 -2.79 3.51
CA LYS A 381 44.13 -2.76 2.69
C LYS A 381 44.73 -1.37 2.62
#